data_AF-A0AA38I914-F1
#
_entry.id   AF-A0AA38I914-F1
#
_cell.length_a   1.000
_cell.length_b   1.000
_cell.length_c   1.000
_cell.angle_alpha   90.00
_cell.angle_beta   90.00
_cell.angle_gamma   90.00
#
_symmetry.space_group_name_H-M   'P 1'
#
loop_
_entity.id
_entity.type
_entity.pdbx_description
1 polymer ?
#
loop_
_entity_poly.entity_id
_entity_poly.type
_entity_poly.pdbx_seq_one_letter_code
_entity_poly.pdbx_strand_id
1 'polypeptide(L)'
;MSVLGKKIKPSDSTESLIPTSEILAPAEQLINYAHYPLTFEETVAFLEKAVGKPDILSLIREYTNDIYGVLTILHDIYPLVSHKNLKHRCKKIQKRITKAFSSLPEEHGTDLSGLFQTPTTSAL
;
A
#
# COMPACT_ATOMS: atom_id res chain seq x y z
N MET A 1 -37.64 22.60 -18.54
CA MET A 1 -36.57 21.64 -18.87
C MET A 1 -35.48 21.82 -17.82
N SER A 2 -35.40 20.89 -16.87
CA SER A 2 -34.64 21.04 -15.63
C SER A 2 -33.12 21.00 -15.84
N VAL A 3 -32.42 21.94 -15.21
CA VAL A 3 -30.95 22.00 -15.12
C VAL A 3 -30.40 20.77 -14.40
N LEU A 4 -29.59 19.98 -15.12
CA LEU A 4 -28.87 18.84 -14.56
C LEU A 4 -27.71 19.37 -13.69
N GLY A 5 -28.02 19.70 -12.44
CA GLY A 5 -27.03 20.05 -11.43
C GLY A 5 -26.07 18.88 -11.20
N LYS A 6 -24.91 18.92 -11.84
CA LYS A 6 -23.76 18.08 -11.47
C LYS A 6 -23.40 18.46 -10.03
N LYS A 7 -23.76 17.62 -9.06
CA LYS A 7 -23.18 17.67 -7.71
C LYS A 7 -21.68 17.43 -7.85
N ILE A 8 -20.92 18.52 -7.94
CA ILE A 8 -19.49 18.50 -7.71
C ILE A 8 -19.35 18.11 -6.23
N LYS A 9 -19.05 16.83 -5.97
CA LYS A 9 -18.56 16.45 -4.65
C LYS A 9 -17.31 17.31 -4.43
N PRO A 10 -17.20 18.08 -3.34
CA PRO A 10 -15.91 18.62 -2.96
C PRO A 10 -15.00 17.41 -2.76
N SER A 11 -14.04 17.25 -3.65
CA SER A 11 -12.91 16.37 -3.40
C SER A 11 -12.19 17.04 -2.24
N ASP A 12 -12.49 16.58 -1.03
CA ASP A 12 -11.78 16.92 0.19
C ASP A 12 -10.39 16.31 0.09
N SER A 13 -9.62 16.81 -0.87
CA SER A 13 -8.19 16.60 -0.98
C SER A 13 -7.54 17.72 -0.20
N THR A 14 -7.93 17.86 1.06
CA THR A 14 -6.96 18.14 2.11
C THR A 14 -6.03 16.92 2.13
N GLU A 15 -5.15 16.86 1.15
CA GLU A 15 -3.95 16.03 1.25
C GLU A 15 -3.31 16.47 2.57
N SER A 16 -3.42 15.57 3.55
CA SER A 16 -3.05 15.81 4.93
C SER A 16 -1.70 16.51 4.94
N LEU A 17 -1.65 17.73 5.48
CA LEU A 17 -0.40 18.50 5.66
C LEU A 17 0.61 17.73 6.52
N ILE A 18 0.14 16.68 7.22
CA ILE A 18 0.95 15.77 8.02
C ILE A 18 1.82 14.91 7.07
N PRO A 19 3.16 15.00 7.18
CA PRO A 19 4.11 14.21 6.41
C PRO A 19 3.83 12.71 6.51
N THR A 20 4.09 11.94 5.44
CA THR A 20 3.90 10.48 5.45
C THR A 20 4.68 9.81 6.58
N SER A 21 5.88 10.31 6.90
CA SER A 21 6.72 9.83 8.01
C SER A 21 6.04 9.96 9.38
N GLU A 22 5.42 11.10 9.69
CA GLU A 22 4.71 11.31 10.96
C GLU A 22 3.52 10.37 11.10
N ILE A 23 2.82 10.11 9.99
CA ILE A 23 1.69 9.17 9.97
C ILE A 23 2.19 7.72 10.10
N LEU A 24 3.38 7.40 9.57
CA LEU A 24 3.99 6.07 9.63
C LEU A 24 4.72 5.78 10.93
N ALA A 25 5.03 6.81 11.74
CA ALA A 25 5.80 6.69 12.98
C ALA A 25 5.34 5.55 13.92
N PRO A 26 4.04 5.24 14.07
CA PRO A 26 3.60 4.09 14.87
C PRO A 26 4.14 2.73 14.41
N ALA A 27 4.54 2.61 13.15
CA ALA A 27 5.11 1.40 12.57
C ALA A 27 6.64 1.42 12.51
N GLU A 28 7.31 2.50 12.91
CA GLU A 28 8.76 2.64 12.80
C GLU A 28 9.53 1.53 13.51
N GLN A 29 9.14 1.23 14.75
CA GLN A 29 9.76 0.15 15.52
C GLN A 29 9.56 -1.20 14.82
N LEU A 30 8.34 -1.50 14.35
CA LEU A 30 8.07 -2.74 13.63
C LEU A 30 8.98 -2.85 12.41
N ILE A 31 9.10 -1.79 11.60
CA ILE A 31 9.91 -1.83 10.38
C ILE A 31 11.39 -2.05 10.69
N ASN A 32 11.93 -1.34 11.68
CA ASN A 32 13.35 -1.39 12.00
C ASN A 32 13.77 -2.69 12.72
N TYR A 33 12.88 -3.34 13.47
CA TYR A 33 13.23 -4.55 14.23
C TYR A 33 12.87 -5.87 13.53
N ALA A 34 11.94 -5.89 12.58
CA ALA A 34 11.44 -7.12 11.98
C ALA A 34 12.23 -7.62 10.75
N HIS A 35 13.45 -7.12 10.51
CA HIS A 35 14.32 -7.54 9.40
C HIS A 35 13.63 -7.50 8.02
N TYR A 36 12.79 -6.50 7.78
CA TYR A 36 12.15 -6.31 6.49
C TYR A 36 13.15 -5.89 5.39
N PRO A 37 12.80 -6.08 4.10
CA PRO A 37 13.66 -5.67 3.00
C PRO A 37 13.77 -4.16 2.77
N LEU A 38 12.95 -3.35 3.45
CA LEU A 38 12.98 -1.89 3.39
C LEU A 38 13.15 -1.36 4.82
N THR A 39 14.00 -0.34 4.97
CA THR A 39 14.07 0.48 6.18
C THR A 39 12.82 1.36 6.32
N PHE A 40 12.66 2.00 7.49
CA PHE A 40 11.56 2.96 7.70
C PHE A 40 11.57 4.09 6.66
N GLU A 41 12.73 4.73 6.43
CA GLU A 41 12.88 5.83 5.49
C GLU A 41 12.57 5.40 4.05
N GLU A 42 13.06 4.23 3.64
CA GLU A 42 12.77 3.69 2.32
C GLU A 42 11.30 3.33 2.16
N THR A 43 10.64 2.86 3.23
CA THR A 43 9.20 2.58 3.22
C THR A 43 8.39 3.86 3.04
N VAL A 44 8.75 4.94 3.75
CA VAL A 44 8.13 6.26 3.58
C VAL A 44 8.31 6.74 2.14
N ALA A 45 9.55 6.73 1.65
CA ALA A 45 9.87 7.17 0.29
C ALA A 45 9.15 6.32 -0.77
N PHE A 46 9.07 5.00 -0.58
CA PHE A 46 8.34 4.10 -1.44
C PHE A 46 6.85 4.44 -1.49
N LEU A 47 6.22 4.64 -0.33
CA LEU A 47 4.79 4.97 -0.24
C LEU A 47 4.46 6.29 -0.94
N GLU A 48 5.35 7.28 -0.88
CA GLU A 48 5.23 8.57 -1.58
C GLU A 48 5.41 8.41 -3.09
N LYS A 49 6.51 7.80 -3.54
CA LYS A 49 6.77 7.59 -4.96
C LYS A 49 5.77 6.67 -5.63
N ALA A 50 5.20 5.71 -4.91
CA ALA A 50 4.21 4.77 -5.44
C ALA A 50 2.90 5.48 -5.86
N VAL A 51 2.62 6.68 -5.34
CA VAL A 51 1.50 7.50 -5.78
C VAL A 51 1.79 8.02 -7.19
N GLY A 52 0.95 7.65 -8.15
CA GLY A 52 1.06 8.12 -9.54
C GLY A 52 2.09 7.40 -10.41
N LYS A 53 3.03 6.63 -9.84
CA LYS A 53 3.93 5.78 -10.65
C LYS A 53 3.12 4.69 -11.36
N PRO A 54 3.23 4.49 -12.69
CA PRO A 54 2.47 3.47 -13.40
C PRO A 54 3.03 2.06 -13.19
N ASP A 55 4.36 1.90 -13.28
CA ASP A 55 5.05 0.63 -13.07
C ASP A 55 5.51 0.52 -11.61
N ILE A 56 4.76 -0.27 -10.84
CA ILE A 56 5.02 -0.47 -9.42
C ILE A 56 6.12 -1.50 -9.16
N LEU A 57 6.32 -2.47 -10.05
CA LEU A 57 7.32 -3.51 -9.86
C LEU A 57 8.71 -2.97 -10.11
N SER A 58 8.89 -2.14 -11.14
CA SER A 58 10.14 -1.43 -11.36
C SER A 58 10.47 -0.51 -10.18
N LEU A 59 9.47 0.17 -9.60
CA LEU A 59 9.69 0.98 -8.40
C LEU A 59 10.16 0.14 -7.22
N ILE A 60 9.54 -1.03 -6.96
CA ILE A 60 10.01 -1.93 -5.88
C ILE A 60 11.46 -2.33 -6.11
N ARG A 61 11.82 -2.69 -7.35
CA ARG A 61 13.16 -3.11 -7.75
C ARG A 61 14.22 -2.01 -7.62
N GLU A 62 13.84 -0.73 -7.51
CA GLU A 62 14.77 0.35 -7.15
C GLU A 62 15.27 0.22 -5.70
N TYR A 63 14.51 -0.45 -4.83
CA TYR A 63 14.83 -0.62 -3.42
C TYR A 63 15.21 -2.06 -3.07
N THR A 64 14.47 -3.05 -3.58
CA THR A 64 14.66 -4.46 -3.24
C THR A 64 14.13 -5.40 -4.33
N ASN A 65 14.69 -6.60 -4.39
CA ASN A 65 14.16 -7.70 -5.22
C ASN A 65 13.09 -8.52 -4.47
N ASP A 66 12.95 -8.34 -3.16
CA ASP A 66 11.99 -9.08 -2.35
C ASP A 66 10.60 -8.44 -2.36
N ILE A 67 9.83 -8.71 -3.42
CA ILE A 67 8.47 -8.20 -3.60
C ILE A 67 7.52 -8.74 -2.52
N TYR A 68 7.76 -9.96 -2.01
CA TYR A 68 6.97 -10.56 -0.95
C TYR A 68 7.16 -9.80 0.36
N GLY A 69 8.41 -9.53 0.74
CA GLY A 69 8.69 -8.74 1.93
C GLY A 69 8.07 -7.35 1.87
N VAL A 70 8.05 -6.68 0.72
CA VAL A 70 7.32 -5.39 0.56
C VAL A 70 5.81 -5.55 0.78
N LEU A 71 5.21 -6.62 0.26
CA LEU A 71 3.78 -6.90 0.49
C LEU A 71 3.49 -7.17 1.98
N THR A 72 4.38 -7.88 2.67
CA THR A 72 4.28 -8.14 4.12
C THR A 72 4.37 -6.84 4.93
N ILE A 73 5.31 -5.96 4.61
CA ILE A 73 5.41 -4.62 5.23
C ILE A 73 4.08 -3.85 5.10
N LEU A 74 3.51 -3.80 3.90
CA LEU A 74 2.25 -3.07 3.67
C LEU A 74 1.08 -3.66 4.45
N HIS A 75 1.06 -4.97 4.64
CA HIS A 75 0.07 -5.67 5.43
C HIS A 75 0.21 -5.39 6.93
N ASP A 76 1.44 -5.39 7.45
CA ASP A 76 1.70 -5.24 8.88
C ASP A 76 1.64 -3.78 9.34
N ILE A 77 1.96 -2.83 8.47
CA ILE A 77 1.77 -1.39 8.74
C ILE A 77 0.28 -1.01 8.73
N TYR A 78 -0.54 -1.65 7.88
CA TYR A 78 -1.96 -1.31 7.71
C TYR A 78 -2.77 -1.21 9.03
N PRO A 79 -2.68 -2.16 9.97
CA PRO A 79 -3.38 -2.07 11.26
C PRO A 79 -2.81 -0.99 12.19
N LEU A 80 -1.52 -0.67 12.09
CA LEU A 80 -0.81 0.24 13.01
C LEU A 80 -1.07 1.71 12.72
N VAL A 81 -1.32 2.05 11.45
CA VAL A 81 -1.57 3.41 11.02
C VAL A 81 -3.03 3.78 11.28
N SER A 82 -3.35 4.88 11.95
CA SER A 82 -4.75 5.31 12.17
C SER A 82 -5.34 6.10 11.00
N HIS A 83 -4.50 6.73 10.20
CA HIS A 83 -4.94 7.70 9.20
C HIS A 83 -5.57 7.03 7.96
N LYS A 84 -6.84 7.37 7.68
CA LYS A 84 -7.65 6.74 6.62
C LYS A 84 -7.00 6.84 5.23
N ASN A 85 -6.39 7.97 4.89
CA ASN A 85 -5.78 8.17 3.58
C ASN A 85 -4.58 7.24 3.38
N LEU A 86 -3.77 7.05 4.42
CA LEU A 86 -2.62 6.16 4.33
C LEU A 86 -3.04 4.69 4.31
N LYS A 87 -4.04 4.29 5.10
CA LYS A 87 -4.68 2.96 4.97
C LYS A 87 -5.15 2.68 3.55
N HIS A 88 -5.79 3.66 2.92
CA HIS A 88 -6.26 3.54 1.54
C HIS A 88 -5.08 3.44 0.56
N ARG A 89 -4.04 4.24 0.73
CA ARG A 89 -2.79 4.18 -0.06
C ARG A 89 -2.15 2.80 0.04
N CYS A 90 -1.91 2.27 1.25
CA CYS A 90 -1.33 0.95 1.46
C CYS A 90 -2.15 -0.14 0.75
N LYS A 91 -3.48 -0.16 0.93
CA LYS A 91 -4.37 -1.10 0.23
C LYS A 91 -4.30 -0.99 -1.29
N LYS A 92 -4.27 0.23 -1.82
CA LYS A 92 -4.23 0.46 -3.27
C LYS A 92 -2.88 0.02 -3.84
N ILE A 93 -1.77 0.32 -3.17
CA ILE A 93 -0.43 -0.10 -3.55
C ILE A 93 -0.34 -1.63 -3.50
N GLN A 94 -0.76 -2.25 -2.39
CA GLN A 94 -0.78 -3.70 -2.24
C GLN A 94 -1.52 -4.38 -3.40
N LYS A 95 -2.75 -3.94 -3.70
CA LYS A 95 -3.52 -4.47 -4.85
C LYS A 95 -2.80 -4.32 -6.18
N ARG A 96 -2.10 -3.21 -6.40
CA ARG A 96 -1.35 -2.96 -7.63
C ARG A 96 -0.14 -3.88 -7.75
N ILE A 97 0.59 -4.09 -6.65
CA ILE A 97 1.72 -5.02 -6.59
C ILE A 97 1.22 -6.44 -6.87
N THR A 98 0.20 -6.91 -6.14
CA THR A 98 -0.36 -8.26 -6.34
C THR A 98 -0.81 -8.45 -7.78
N LYS A 99 -1.56 -7.51 -8.36
CA LYS A 99 -2.01 -7.60 -9.75
C LYS A 99 -0.84 -7.65 -10.75
N ALA A 100 0.15 -6.78 -10.58
CA ALA A 100 1.30 -6.74 -11.47
C ALA A 100 2.14 -8.00 -11.35
N PHE A 101 2.34 -8.50 -10.13
CA PHE A 101 3.13 -9.69 -9.86
C PHE A 101 2.46 -10.96 -10.37
N SER A 102 1.14 -11.13 -10.16
CA SER A 102 0.36 -12.24 -10.70
C SER A 102 0.20 -12.20 -12.24
N SER A 103 0.54 -11.09 -12.89
CA SER A 103 0.50 -10.97 -14.36
C SER A 103 1.83 -11.32 -15.03
N LEU A 104 2.88 -11.62 -14.26
CA LEU A 104 4.15 -12.08 -14.81
C LEU A 104 4.02 -13.54 -15.28
N PRO A 105 4.60 -13.91 -16.44
CA PRO A 105 4.64 -15.30 -16.89
C PRO A 105 5.34 -16.18 -15.84
N GLU A 106 4.70 -17.29 -15.48
CA GLU A 106 5.04 -18.14 -14.35
C GLU A 106 6.43 -18.78 -14.48
N GLU A 107 7.43 -18.17 -13.86
CA GLU A 107 8.68 -18.87 -13.45
C GLU A 107 8.71 -19.10 -11.92
N HIS A 108 7.74 -18.56 -11.18
CA HIS A 108 7.62 -18.74 -9.73
C HIS A 108 6.15 -18.97 -9.34
N GLY A 109 5.76 -20.24 -9.23
CA GLY A 109 4.45 -20.70 -8.78
C GLY A 109 4.21 -20.44 -7.29
N THR A 110 4.03 -19.17 -6.92
CA THR A 110 3.68 -18.80 -5.56
C THR A 110 2.34 -18.10 -5.57
N ASP A 111 1.29 -18.90 -5.34
CA ASP A 111 -0.08 -18.46 -5.22
C ASP A 111 -0.23 -17.43 -4.07
N LEU A 112 -0.39 -16.15 -4.45
CA LEU A 112 -0.61 -15.05 -3.51
C LEU A 112 -2.03 -15.01 -2.94
N SER A 113 -2.94 -15.86 -3.42
CA SER A 113 -4.34 -15.86 -2.98
C SER A 113 -4.52 -16.25 -1.51
N GLY A 114 -3.54 -16.97 -0.93
CA GLY A 114 -3.54 -17.37 0.48
C GLY A 114 -2.92 -16.36 1.46
N LEU A 115 -2.12 -15.39 0.99
CA LEU A 115 -1.31 -14.54 1.88
C LEU A 115 -2.11 -13.39 2.52
N PHE A 116 -3.23 -13.01 1.91
CA PHE A 116 -4.07 -11.88 2.34
C PHE A 116 -5.54 -12.28 2.40
N GLN A 117 -5.85 -13.36 3.12
CA GLN A 117 -7.24 -13.67 3.45
C GLN A 117 -7.79 -12.54 4.33
N THR A 118 -8.67 -11.71 3.77
CA THR A 118 -9.52 -10.85 4.60
C THR A 118 -10.35 -11.78 5.49
N PRO A 119 -10.49 -11.53 6.80
CA PRO A 119 -11.37 -12.33 7.62
C PRO A 119 -12.75 -12.28 6.98
N THR A 120 -13.20 -13.44 6.50
CA THR A 120 -14.53 -13.59 5.93
C THR A 120 -15.45 -13.41 7.11
N THR A 121 -16.18 -12.30 7.13
CA THR A 121 -17.29 -12.09 8.06
C THR A 121 -18.26 -13.24 7.84
N SER A 122 -18.12 -14.31 8.64
CA SER A 122 -19.16 -15.30 8.79
C SER A 122 -20.30 -14.58 9.50
N ALA A 123 -21.29 -14.18 8.71
CA ALA A 123 -22.57 -13.80 9.25
C ALA A 123 -23.20 -15.06 9.87
N LEU A 124 -23.68 -14.88 11.09
CA LEU A 124 -24.39 -15.84 11.96
C LEU A 124 -25.52 -16.58 11.23
#